data_AF-E5CG85-F1
#
_entry.id   AF-E5CG85-F1
#
_cell.length_a   1.000
_cell.length_b   1.000
_cell.length_c   1.000
_cell.angle_alpha   90.00
_cell.angle_beta   90.00
_cell.angle_gamma   90.00
#
_symmetry.space_group_name_H-M   'P 1'
#
loop_
_entity.id
_entity.type
_entity.pdbx_description
1 polymer ?
#
loop_
_entity_poly.entity_id
_entity_poly.type
_entity_poly.pdbx_seq_one_letter_code
_entity_poly.pdbx_strand_id
1 'polypeptide(L)'
;MGFTTPAFIRRNTPELRKKLEELGYVKNSPIWTDNCSIIWAYQYPEKRFDAPNYVIADSFDIPFDKHSRLCGKFIDCGTNEELFLAIAALRDDTNENQWFIADSPLSVSYDDAVGNDHYFTEPKGSMFFWDENWNHATIISGSYHKATVEELIEHFKEKEVNHE
;
A
#
# COMPACT_ATOMS: atom_id res chain seq x y z
N MET A 1 -8.75 4.61 -13.37
CA MET A 1 -8.62 3.89 -12.08
C MET A 1 -7.24 4.27 -11.56
N GLY A 2 -7.12 4.53 -10.28
CA GLY A 2 -5.93 5.17 -9.73
C GLY A 2 -5.79 4.85 -8.24
N PHE A 3 -4.63 5.18 -7.71
CA PHE A 3 -4.33 5.11 -6.29
C PHE A 3 -5.35 5.93 -5.51
N THR A 4 -5.94 5.29 -4.50
CA THR A 4 -7.16 5.80 -3.87
C THR A 4 -6.89 6.64 -2.63
N THR A 5 -5.75 6.42 -1.97
CA THR A 5 -5.45 7.00 -0.65
C THR A 5 -4.09 7.71 -0.63
N PRO A 6 -4.05 9.02 -0.38
CA PRO A 6 -2.79 9.75 -0.19
C PRO A 6 -2.24 9.49 1.23
N ALA A 7 -0.93 9.34 1.35
CA ALA A 7 -0.25 9.08 2.62
C ALA A 7 1.15 9.74 2.68
N PHE A 8 1.69 9.91 3.87
CA PHE A 8 3.08 10.30 4.04
C PHE A 8 3.76 9.52 5.17
N ILE A 9 5.08 9.48 5.10
CA ILE A 9 5.95 8.83 6.08
C ILE A 9 7.12 9.75 6.42
N ARG A 10 7.42 9.88 7.70
CA ARG A 10 8.51 10.69 8.27
C ARG A 10 9.84 9.92 8.27
N ARG A 11 10.05 9.15 7.21
CA ARG A 11 11.24 8.34 6.99
C ARG A 11 11.53 8.32 5.50
N ASN A 12 12.72 8.74 5.13
CA ASN A 12 13.15 8.79 3.74
C ASN A 12 14.39 7.91 3.53
N THR A 13 14.22 6.79 2.85
CA THR A 13 15.29 5.86 2.50
C THR A 13 15.29 5.60 0.98
N PRO A 14 16.45 5.35 0.35
CA PRO A 14 16.51 4.96 -1.05
C PRO A 14 15.67 3.71 -1.36
N GLU A 15 15.64 2.74 -0.44
CA GLU A 15 14.88 1.50 -0.58
C GLU A 15 13.38 1.78 -0.66
N LEU A 16 12.88 2.71 0.15
CA LEU A 16 11.46 3.07 0.15
C LEU A 16 11.04 3.80 -1.13
N ARG A 17 11.91 4.66 -1.67
CA ARG A 17 11.69 5.32 -2.97
C ARG A 17 11.59 4.29 -4.09
N LYS A 18 12.50 3.31 -4.10
CA LYS A 18 12.49 2.24 -5.09
C LYS A 18 11.20 1.41 -5.03
N LYS A 19 10.73 1.06 -3.84
CA LYS A 19 9.44 0.35 -3.68
C LYS A 19 8.26 1.17 -4.21
N LEU A 20 8.25 2.49 -4.02
CA LEU A 20 7.23 3.37 -4.62
C LEU A 20 7.31 3.37 -6.15
N GLU A 21 8.51 3.43 -6.72
CA GLU A 21 8.73 3.34 -8.17
C GLU A 21 8.24 1.98 -8.72
N GLU A 22 8.48 0.89 -8.00
CA GLU A 22 7.98 -0.46 -8.33
C GLU A 22 6.44 -0.55 -8.27
N LEU A 23 5.80 0.20 -7.37
CA LEU A 23 4.33 0.36 -7.35
C LEU A 23 3.82 1.23 -8.52
N GLY A 24 4.70 2.00 -9.17
CA GLY A 24 4.38 2.85 -10.32
C GLY A 24 4.37 4.35 -10.01
N TYR A 25 4.77 4.77 -8.81
CA TYR A 25 4.88 6.19 -8.46
C TYR A 25 6.06 6.86 -9.17
N VAL A 26 5.85 8.10 -9.60
CA VAL A 26 6.89 8.93 -10.21
C VAL A 26 7.36 10.00 -9.23
N LYS A 27 8.67 10.19 -9.12
CA LYS A 27 9.23 11.28 -8.32
C LYS A 27 8.87 12.63 -8.92
N ASN A 28 8.23 13.49 -8.13
CA ASN A 28 7.80 14.82 -8.54
C ASN A 28 8.37 15.93 -7.63
N SER A 29 9.60 15.74 -7.12
CA SER A 29 10.31 16.76 -6.34
C SER A 29 11.73 17.01 -6.86
N PRO A 30 12.27 18.23 -6.70
CA PRO A 30 13.63 18.56 -7.12
C PRO A 30 14.70 17.75 -6.38
N ILE A 31 15.86 17.54 -7.01
CA ILE A 31 17.00 16.79 -6.42
C ILE A 31 17.47 17.35 -5.08
N TRP A 32 17.39 18.67 -4.86
CA TRP A 32 17.82 19.28 -3.60
C TRP A 32 16.94 18.87 -2.40
N THR A 33 15.76 18.29 -2.65
CA THR A 33 14.87 17.74 -1.61
C THR A 33 15.21 16.30 -1.21
N ASP A 34 16.18 15.67 -1.85
CA ASP A 34 16.47 14.25 -1.64
C ASP A 34 16.99 13.93 -0.25
N ASN A 35 17.52 14.93 0.45
CA ASN A 35 18.01 14.77 1.83
C ASN A 35 16.94 15.13 2.88
N CYS A 36 15.73 15.52 2.45
CA CYS A 36 14.64 15.80 3.36
C CYS A 36 14.12 14.51 4.02
N SER A 37 13.32 14.65 5.08
CA SER A 37 12.94 13.56 5.97
C SER A 37 11.62 12.88 5.65
N ILE A 38 10.71 13.54 4.91
CA ILE A 38 9.34 13.05 4.67
C ILE A 38 9.14 12.70 3.21
N ILE A 39 8.53 11.54 2.96
CA ILE A 39 8.01 11.15 1.65
C ILE A 39 6.49 11.25 1.67
N TRP A 40 5.92 11.88 0.66
CA TRP A 40 4.49 12.00 0.41
C TRP A 40 4.14 11.20 -0.85
N ALA A 41 3.15 10.32 -0.79
CA ALA A 41 2.65 9.54 -1.93
C ALA A 41 1.18 9.90 -2.18
N TYR A 42 0.84 10.22 -3.42
CA TYR A 42 -0.51 10.64 -3.79
C TYR A 42 -0.79 10.51 -5.28
N GLN A 43 -2.08 10.48 -5.62
CA GLN A 43 -2.58 10.72 -6.96
C GLN A 43 -3.72 11.75 -6.89
N TYR A 44 -3.76 12.67 -7.84
CA TYR A 44 -4.88 13.61 -7.93
C TYR A 44 -6.10 12.91 -8.55
N PRO A 45 -7.32 13.19 -8.06
CA PRO A 45 -8.55 12.50 -8.53
C PRO A 45 -9.05 12.96 -9.91
N GLU A 46 -8.32 13.84 -10.59
CA GLU A 46 -8.76 14.51 -11.82
C GLU A 46 -8.29 13.73 -13.07
N LYS A 47 -9.15 13.64 -14.10
CA LYS A 47 -8.95 12.87 -15.36
C LYS A 47 -7.81 13.36 -16.29
N ARG A 48 -6.78 13.99 -15.73
CA ARG A 48 -5.56 14.44 -16.41
C ARG A 48 -4.30 14.22 -15.56
N PHE A 49 -4.47 13.80 -14.32
CA PHE A 49 -3.39 13.51 -13.38
C PHE A 49 -3.45 12.04 -12.99
N ASP A 50 -3.44 11.19 -14.02
CA ASP A 50 -3.63 9.75 -13.88
C ASP A 50 -2.36 9.04 -13.36
N ALA A 51 -1.24 9.74 -13.28
CA ALA A 51 0.01 9.22 -12.73
C ALA A 51 0.07 9.44 -11.21
N PRO A 52 0.33 8.40 -10.41
CA PRO A 52 0.69 8.56 -9.01
C PRO A 52 2.07 9.21 -8.88
N ASN A 53 2.22 10.11 -7.92
CA ASN A 53 3.44 10.86 -7.69
C ASN A 53 3.88 10.73 -6.24
N TYR A 54 5.20 10.75 -6.02
CA TYR A 54 5.74 10.97 -4.70
C TYR A 54 6.63 12.21 -4.66
N VAL A 55 6.63 12.90 -3.53
CA VAL A 55 7.48 14.08 -3.29
C VAL A 55 8.22 13.94 -1.97
N ILE A 56 9.43 14.49 -1.92
CA ILE A 56 10.26 14.51 -0.72
C ILE A 56 10.32 15.95 -0.22
N ALA A 57 10.09 16.17 1.08
CA ALA A 57 10.15 17.49 1.71
C ALA A 57 10.34 17.40 3.23
N ASP A 58 10.86 18.45 3.88
CA ASP A 58 11.03 18.51 5.35
C ASP A 58 9.84 19.14 6.08
N SER A 59 8.87 19.66 5.34
CA SER A 59 7.67 20.30 5.88
C SER A 59 6.46 20.06 4.97
N PHE A 60 5.28 20.29 5.52
CA PHE A 60 4.01 20.43 4.79
C PHE A 60 4.00 21.62 3.81
N ASP A 61 5.04 22.45 3.80
CA ASP A 61 4.99 23.84 3.31
C ASP A 61 4.91 24.07 1.80
N ILE A 62 4.91 23.06 0.92
CA ILE A 62 5.02 23.37 -0.52
C ILE A 62 4.07 22.62 -1.46
N PRO A 63 3.72 21.32 -1.29
CA PRO A 63 2.86 20.69 -2.29
C PRO A 63 1.35 20.83 -2.02
N PHE A 64 0.94 21.05 -0.76
CA PHE A 64 -0.47 20.95 -0.35
C PHE A 64 -0.92 22.09 0.56
N ASP A 65 -0.88 23.32 0.05
CA ASP A 65 -1.47 24.47 0.74
C ASP A 65 -2.98 24.28 1.00
N LYS A 66 -3.62 25.21 1.73
CA LYS A 66 -5.05 25.17 2.04
C LYS A 66 -5.98 25.12 0.80
N HIS A 67 -5.46 25.46 -0.38
CA HIS A 67 -6.18 25.43 -1.65
C HIS A 67 -6.00 24.09 -2.40
N SER A 68 -5.05 23.26 -1.97
CA SER A 68 -4.86 21.92 -2.52
C SER A 68 -6.05 21.00 -2.25
N ARG A 69 -6.44 20.23 -3.27
CA ARG A 69 -7.48 19.20 -3.18
C ARG A 69 -7.13 18.04 -2.25
N LEU A 70 -5.85 17.91 -1.90
CA LEU A 70 -5.33 16.87 -1.01
C LEU A 70 -5.07 17.40 0.41
N CYS A 71 -5.31 18.69 0.66
CA CYS A 71 -5.17 19.28 2.00
C CYS A 71 -6.03 18.51 3.01
N GLY A 72 -5.42 18.06 4.11
CA GLY A 72 -6.08 17.32 5.19
C GLY A 72 -6.50 15.89 4.86
N LYS A 73 -6.11 15.34 3.70
CA LYS A 73 -6.49 13.97 3.30
C LYS A 73 -5.40 12.92 3.52
N PHE A 74 -4.17 13.35 3.80
CA PHE A 74 -3.06 12.43 3.93
C PHE A 74 -3.10 11.68 5.25
N ILE A 75 -2.88 10.37 5.17
CA ILE A 75 -2.65 9.53 6.34
C ILE A 75 -1.19 9.66 6.78
N ASP A 76 -0.97 10.01 8.04
CA ASP A 76 0.36 10.01 8.68
C ASP A 76 0.72 8.59 9.09
N CYS A 77 1.70 7.99 8.41
CA CYS A 77 2.19 6.65 8.70
C CYS A 77 3.34 6.64 9.73
N GLY A 78 3.69 7.79 10.31
CA GLY A 78 4.79 7.92 11.25
C GLY A 78 6.11 7.49 10.60
N THR A 79 6.72 6.43 11.13
CA THR A 79 7.94 5.81 10.58
C THR A 79 7.71 4.36 10.11
N ASN A 80 6.45 3.92 10.07
CA ASN A 80 6.08 2.56 9.70
C ASN A 80 6.05 2.41 8.17
N GLU A 81 7.10 1.78 7.62
CA GLU A 81 7.24 1.57 6.18
C GLU A 81 6.20 0.59 5.62
N GLU A 82 5.80 -0.43 6.39
CA GLU A 82 4.84 -1.44 5.94
C GLU A 82 3.44 -0.84 5.79
N LEU A 83 2.99 -0.08 6.78
CA LEU A 83 1.72 0.64 6.73
C LEU A 83 1.69 1.64 5.57
N PHE A 84 2.77 2.41 5.41
CA PHE A 84 2.88 3.39 4.34
C PHE A 84 2.78 2.74 2.96
N LEU A 85 3.51 1.63 2.73
CA LEU A 85 3.45 0.91 1.47
C LEU A 85 2.10 0.23 1.23
N ALA A 86 1.49 -0.32 2.29
CA ALA A 86 0.16 -0.93 2.20
C ALA A 86 -0.89 0.10 1.75
N ILE A 87 -0.88 1.30 2.34
CA ILE A 87 -1.78 2.39 1.95
C ILE A 87 -1.42 2.90 0.55
N ALA A 88 -0.14 3.11 0.27
CA ALA A 88 0.34 3.59 -1.02
C ALA A 88 0.05 2.62 -2.16
N ALA A 89 -0.14 1.32 -1.90
CA ALA A 89 -0.48 0.32 -2.91
C ALA A 89 -1.98 0.23 -3.23
N LEU A 90 -2.87 0.87 -2.44
CA LEU A 90 -4.31 0.76 -2.62
C LEU A 90 -4.77 1.34 -3.97
N ARG A 91 -5.30 0.47 -4.84
CA ARG A 91 -5.92 0.81 -6.12
C ARG A 91 -7.03 -0.17 -6.49
N ASP A 92 -7.93 0.27 -7.38
CA ASP A 92 -9.12 -0.51 -7.74
C ASP A 92 -8.89 -1.45 -8.95
N ASP A 93 -7.87 -1.19 -9.76
CA ASP A 93 -7.63 -1.85 -11.04
C ASP A 93 -6.80 -3.14 -10.97
N THR A 94 -6.16 -3.43 -9.84
CA THR A 94 -5.40 -4.68 -9.64
C THR A 94 -5.46 -5.12 -8.18
N ASN A 95 -5.07 -6.38 -7.93
CA ASN A 95 -4.87 -6.93 -6.59
C ASN A 95 -3.40 -6.92 -6.18
N GLU A 96 -2.47 -6.79 -7.13
CA GLU A 96 -1.03 -6.93 -6.88
C GLU A 96 -0.51 -5.93 -5.86
N ASN A 97 0.30 -6.45 -4.93
CA ASN A 97 0.93 -5.71 -3.83
C ASN A 97 -0.08 -5.09 -2.85
N GLN A 98 -1.29 -5.64 -2.76
CA GLN A 98 -2.32 -5.18 -1.81
C GLN A 98 -2.59 -6.21 -0.73
N TRP A 99 -3.12 -5.73 0.40
CA TRP A 99 -3.56 -6.56 1.50
C TRP A 99 -5.06 -6.84 1.41
N PHE A 100 -5.43 -8.02 1.86
CA PHE A 100 -6.79 -8.54 1.85
C PHE A 100 -7.13 -9.18 3.19
N ILE A 101 -8.43 -9.29 3.49
CA ILE A 101 -8.93 -9.93 4.69
C ILE A 101 -9.91 -11.04 4.31
N ALA A 102 -9.74 -12.20 4.94
CA ALA A 102 -10.64 -13.33 4.79
C ALA A 102 -11.96 -13.10 5.55
N ASP A 103 -13.08 -12.89 4.85
CA ASP A 103 -14.41 -12.74 5.45
C ASP A 103 -14.99 -14.07 5.96
N SER A 104 -14.51 -15.16 5.38
CA SER A 104 -14.78 -16.54 5.77
C SER A 104 -13.48 -17.34 5.66
N PRO A 105 -13.41 -18.57 6.21
CA PRO A 105 -12.29 -19.45 5.91
C PRO A 105 -12.11 -19.59 4.40
N LEU A 106 -10.90 -19.35 3.89
CA LEU A 106 -10.60 -19.52 2.47
C LEU A 106 -9.97 -20.89 2.27
N SER A 107 -10.50 -21.65 1.33
CA SER A 107 -9.81 -22.85 0.82
C SER A 107 -9.05 -22.46 -0.42
N VAL A 108 -7.73 -22.57 -0.39
CA VAL A 108 -6.86 -22.12 -1.48
C VAL A 108 -6.04 -23.30 -1.98
N SER A 109 -5.95 -23.44 -3.30
CA SER A 109 -4.97 -24.32 -3.94
C SER A 109 -3.95 -23.52 -4.73
N TYR A 110 -2.74 -24.05 -4.85
CA TYR A 110 -1.73 -23.54 -5.78
C TYR A 110 -0.94 -24.69 -6.38
N ASP A 111 -0.48 -24.49 -7.61
CA ASP A 111 0.30 -25.48 -8.34
C ASP A 111 1.79 -25.18 -8.14
N ASP A 112 2.58 -26.21 -7.81
CA ASP A 112 4.04 -26.07 -7.84
C ASP A 112 4.62 -26.25 -9.26
N ALA A 113 5.90 -25.92 -9.43
CA ALA A 113 6.59 -26.03 -10.72
C ALA A 113 6.67 -27.47 -11.29
N VAL A 114 6.33 -28.49 -10.48
CA VAL A 114 6.33 -29.91 -10.83
C VAL A 114 4.90 -30.40 -11.13
N GLY A 115 3.89 -29.54 -10.93
CA GLY A 115 2.48 -29.84 -11.19
C GLY A 115 1.78 -30.58 -10.05
N ASN A 116 2.27 -30.46 -8.80
CA ASN A 116 1.51 -30.93 -7.64
C ASN A 116 0.63 -29.81 -7.10
N ASP A 117 -0.62 -30.16 -6.79
CA ASP A 117 -1.54 -29.28 -6.09
C ASP A 117 -1.21 -29.25 -4.60
N HIS A 118 -1.02 -28.04 -4.06
CA HIS A 118 -0.93 -27.79 -2.63
C HIS A 118 -2.20 -27.10 -2.16
N TYR A 119 -2.68 -27.46 -0.96
CA TYR A 119 -3.90 -26.92 -0.39
C TYR A 119 -3.62 -26.34 0.99
N PHE A 120 -4.14 -25.15 1.25
CA PHE A 120 -4.13 -24.54 2.58
C PHE A 120 -5.46 -23.86 2.88
N THR A 121 -5.66 -23.55 4.16
CA THR A 121 -6.84 -22.83 4.61
C THR A 121 -6.43 -21.57 5.34
N GLU A 122 -6.88 -20.43 4.86
CA GLU A 122 -6.76 -19.17 5.60
C GLU A 122 -7.95 -19.05 6.56
N PRO A 123 -7.72 -18.86 7.87
CA PRO A 123 -8.81 -18.65 8.80
C PRO A 123 -9.53 -17.34 8.55
N LYS A 124 -10.81 -17.27 8.92
CA LYS A 124 -11.57 -16.01 8.92
C LYS A 124 -10.86 -14.95 9.76
N GLY A 125 -10.82 -13.73 9.23
CA GLY A 125 -10.17 -12.57 9.85
C GLY A 125 -8.67 -12.47 9.58
N SER A 126 -8.09 -13.46 8.90
CA SER A 126 -6.67 -13.41 8.54
C SER A 126 -6.44 -12.36 7.48
N MET A 127 -5.45 -11.51 7.73
CA MET A 127 -4.96 -10.54 6.77
C MET A 127 -3.79 -11.16 5.99
N PHE A 128 -3.90 -11.16 4.66
CA PHE A 128 -2.91 -11.75 3.76
C PHE A 128 -2.52 -10.75 2.65
N PHE A 129 -1.29 -10.89 2.17
CA PHE A 129 -0.72 -10.01 1.15
C PHE A 129 -0.75 -10.70 -0.21
N TRP A 130 -1.24 -9.98 -1.23
CA TRP A 130 -1.35 -10.49 -2.59
C TRP A 130 -0.04 -10.30 -3.35
N ASP A 131 0.81 -11.32 -3.28
CA ASP A 131 2.08 -11.43 -4.00
C ASP A 131 1.95 -12.27 -5.29
N GLU A 132 3.09 -12.58 -5.90
CA GLU A 132 3.15 -13.42 -7.11
C GLU A 132 2.59 -14.84 -6.88
N ASN A 133 2.70 -15.40 -5.66
CA ASN A 133 2.15 -16.73 -5.38
C ASN A 133 0.62 -16.71 -5.46
N TRP A 134 -0.01 -15.65 -4.96
CA TRP A 134 -1.46 -15.46 -5.06
C TRP A 134 -1.97 -15.27 -6.49
N ASN A 135 -1.12 -14.81 -7.42
CA ASN A 135 -1.47 -14.75 -8.84
C ASN A 135 -1.63 -16.15 -9.47
N HIS A 136 -1.00 -17.17 -8.89
CA HIS A 136 -1.09 -18.56 -9.31
C HIS A 136 -1.99 -19.40 -8.40
N ALA A 137 -2.55 -18.80 -7.36
CA ALA A 137 -3.46 -19.48 -6.44
C ALA A 137 -4.89 -19.46 -6.97
N THR A 138 -5.62 -20.55 -6.72
CA THR A 138 -7.06 -20.66 -6.95
C THR A 138 -7.79 -20.68 -5.62
N ILE A 139 -8.70 -19.73 -5.43
CA ILE A 139 -9.59 -19.71 -4.27
C ILE A 139 -10.78 -20.62 -4.59
N ILE A 140 -10.77 -21.81 -4.00
CA ILE A 140 -11.78 -22.86 -4.21
C ILE A 140 -13.09 -22.48 -3.53
N SER A 141 -13.00 -21.94 -2.31
CA SER A 141 -14.17 -21.48 -1.56
C SER A 141 -13.81 -20.41 -0.54
N GLY A 142 -14.84 -19.67 -0.14
CA GLY A 142 -14.75 -18.57 0.81
C GLY A 142 -14.86 -17.20 0.14
N SER A 143 -14.89 -16.15 0.96
CA SER A 143 -14.97 -14.76 0.51
C SER A 143 -13.92 -13.91 1.22
N TYR A 144 -13.44 -12.89 0.52
CA TYR A 144 -12.42 -11.96 1.00
C TYR A 144 -12.65 -10.59 0.36
N HIS A 145 -12.09 -9.55 0.97
CA HIS A 145 -12.14 -8.19 0.44
C HIS A 145 -10.77 -7.50 0.57
N LYS A 146 -10.57 -6.43 -0.22
CA LYS A 146 -9.40 -5.56 -0.12
C LYS A 146 -9.43 -4.84 1.22
N ALA A 147 -8.33 -4.89 1.96
CA ALA A 147 -8.23 -4.23 3.25
C ALA A 147 -8.49 -2.71 3.11
N THR A 148 -9.32 -2.19 3.99
CA THR A 148 -9.58 -0.76 4.12
C THR A 148 -8.42 -0.05 4.82
N VAL A 149 -8.37 1.28 4.71
CA VAL A 149 -7.34 2.08 5.38
C VAL A 149 -7.38 1.87 6.90
N GLU A 150 -8.58 1.82 7.48
CA GLU A 150 -8.79 1.59 8.90
C GLU A 150 -8.27 0.22 9.35
N GLU A 151 -8.56 -0.84 8.59
CA GLU A 151 -8.10 -2.20 8.90
C GLU A 151 -6.58 -2.33 8.78
N LEU A 152 -5.96 -1.68 7.78
CA LEU A 152 -4.51 -1.62 7.68
C LEU A 152 -3.90 -0.92 8.90
N ILE A 153 -4.45 0.22 9.30
CA ILE A 153 -3.97 0.97 10.47
C ILE A 153 -4.08 0.10 11.74
N GLU A 154 -5.18 -0.62 11.92
CA GLU A 154 -5.38 -1.52 13.06
C GLU A 154 -4.37 -2.66 13.06
N HIS A 155 -4.25 -3.39 11.94
CA HIS A 155 -3.33 -4.52 11.80
C HIS A 155 -1.86 -4.16 12.05
N PHE A 156 -1.39 -3.04 11.47
CA PHE A 156 0.00 -2.63 11.63
C PHE A 156 0.30 -2.00 13.00
N LYS A 157 -0.70 -1.47 13.72
CA LYS A 157 -0.54 -1.05 15.12
C LYS A 157 -0.34 -2.24 16.05
N GLU A 158 -1.12 -3.31 15.89
CA GLU A 158 -0.99 -4.51 16.73
C GLU A 158 0.38 -5.19 16.55
N LYS A 159 0.92 -5.18 15.32
CA LYS A 159 2.26 -5.71 15.05
C LYS A 159 3.35 -4.95 15.78
N GLU A 160 3.28 -3.61 15.84
CA GLU A 160 4.28 -2.81 16.57
C GLU A 160 4.31 -3.17 18.06
N VAL A 161 3.14 -3.38 18.69
CA VAL A 161 3.04 -3.75 20.12
C VAL A 161 3.56 -5.17 20.40
N ASN A 162 3.41 -6.09 19.45
CA ASN A 162 3.84 -7.49 19.61
C ASN A 162 5.33 -7.73 19.28
N HIS A 163 6.04 -6.69 18.82
CA HIS A 163 7.47 -6.73 18.49
C HIS A 163 8.37 -5.97 19.49
N GLU A 164 7.81 -5.48 20.59
CA GLU A 164 8.54 -4.93 21.77
C GLU A 164 8.71 -5.97 22.88
#